data_AF-W2RLA4-F1
#
_entry.id   AF-W2RLA4-F1
#
_cell.length_a   1.000
_cell.length_b   1.000
_cell.length_c   1.000
_cell.angle_alpha   90.00
_cell.angle_beta   90.00
_cell.angle_gamma   90.00
#
_symmetry.space_group_name_H-M   'P 1'
#
loop_
_entity.id
_entity.type
_entity.pdbx_description
1 polymer ?
#
loop_
_entity_poly.entity_id
_entity_poly.type
_entity_poly.pdbx_seq_one_letter_code
_entity_poly.pdbx_strand_id
1 'polypeptide(L)'
;MSAGALLRFAAADPQQKASDNEKEALPHGGRDGGIDVSQVLEQDQTGPARGPLEKDDKETRRIMRKIDLRLLPVLAVIYAFALIDRVNLPNARIAGMDEDLSLYVGDRYSIVTMMFFIPYIIFQFPANIVIRKLGAALWLSSLVICWGGVTIGMGFTTHWTQLLGCRIILGVLEAGYFPGCVFLLSCWYVRYEVQKRFSAFYLLALLASGFSNILAYGLSEMRGLGGLNGWQWIFAIEGAITILLGVMGFLFIVDFPDKATRPNTITRRAFLTEHEASIVINRIQRDRGDAVVDKLTWEVIFRHLRDWKLWEFAWLYFLNNVVTYSFGYFLPIILRGDMGYSVAMSQVLSFPPYAVATIWMFSTAWVADHYRKRGLIIIWNCATAVIGVCMMAFVDGAAARYAGVFLGVAGANSNVPSLLSYMHNNIVGQMKRSIASALLIGGGACGGIAAANIFRQQDAPQYLPAMSVVIATQALTILHVLKNFVVYARKNRKADAGEIVLEGQQGFRQTL
;
A
#
# COMPACT_ATOMS: atom_id res chain seq x y z
N MET A 1 -34.83 13.24 56.38
CA MET A 1 -33.79 12.32 56.89
C MET A 1 -32.54 12.52 56.03
N SER A 2 -31.75 13.56 56.35
CA SER A 2 -30.36 13.48 56.89
C SER A 2 -29.39 12.83 55.89
N ALA A 3 -28.47 13.50 55.19
CA ALA A 3 -27.45 14.49 55.57
C ALA A 3 -26.58 14.04 56.76
N GLY A 4 -25.29 13.82 56.50
CA GLY A 4 -24.24 13.84 57.53
C GLY A 4 -23.62 12.50 57.90
N ALA A 5 -22.48 12.18 57.29
CA ALA A 5 -21.36 11.54 57.98
C ALA A 5 -20.10 11.66 57.12
N LEU A 6 -19.22 12.61 57.45
CA LEU A 6 -17.78 12.41 57.67
C LEU A 6 -17.07 13.77 57.74
N LEU A 7 -16.98 14.29 58.96
CA LEU A 7 -16.08 15.35 59.40
C LEU A 7 -15.33 14.85 60.64
N ARG A 8 -14.01 14.66 60.51
CA ARG A 8 -12.98 14.79 61.56
C ARG A 8 -11.68 15.17 60.82
N PHE A 9 -11.37 16.46 60.65
CA PHE A 9 -10.51 17.29 61.52
C PHE A 9 -9.16 16.65 61.90
N ALA A 10 -8.07 17.17 61.33
CA ALA A 10 -6.99 17.85 62.06
C ALA A 10 -6.04 18.56 61.07
N ALA A 11 -5.65 19.79 61.41
CA ALA A 11 -4.85 20.72 60.63
C ALA A 11 -3.45 20.92 61.24
N ALA A 12 -2.46 21.25 60.38
CA ALA A 12 -1.21 22.01 60.59
C ALA A 12 -0.25 21.62 59.42
N ASP A 13 0.53 22.48 58.74
CA ASP A 13 1.11 23.79 59.07
C ASP A 13 1.54 24.48 57.74
N PRO A 14 1.50 25.82 57.59
CA PRO A 14 1.86 26.54 56.37
C PRO A 14 3.21 27.25 56.49
N GLN A 15 4.29 26.63 56.01
CA GLN A 15 5.58 27.29 55.77
C GLN A 15 6.29 26.70 54.54
N GLN A 16 5.94 27.19 53.34
CA GLN A 16 6.87 27.33 52.20
C GLN A 16 6.20 28.10 51.06
N LYS A 17 5.89 29.37 51.34
CA LYS A 17 5.63 30.41 50.33
C LYS A 17 6.68 31.49 50.52
N ALA A 18 7.81 31.35 49.82
CA ALA A 18 8.70 32.44 49.42
C ALA A 18 9.96 31.84 48.79
N SER A 19 10.00 31.72 47.46
CA SER A 19 11.03 32.38 46.65
C SER A 19 10.63 32.31 45.17
N ASP A 20 10.95 33.39 44.48
CA ASP A 20 11.25 33.45 43.04
C ASP A 20 10.07 33.57 42.08
N ASN A 21 9.49 34.74 42.23
CA ASN A 21 8.91 35.55 41.17
C ASN A 21 10.02 35.99 40.20
N GLU A 22 10.37 35.18 39.19
CA GLU A 22 11.19 35.63 38.06
C GLU A 22 10.50 35.33 36.72
N LYS A 23 9.79 36.35 36.24
CA LYS A 23 9.57 36.74 34.85
C LYS A 23 10.02 35.72 33.78
N GLU A 24 9.11 34.89 33.29
CA GLU A 24 9.25 34.28 31.96
C GLU A 24 9.05 35.37 30.90
N ALA A 25 10.16 35.97 30.48
CA ALA A 25 10.23 36.78 29.28
C ALA A 25 10.06 35.88 28.04
N LEU A 26 8.93 36.00 27.36
CA LEU A 26 8.74 35.52 26.00
C LEU A 26 9.76 36.20 25.06
N PRO A 27 10.60 35.46 24.30
CA PRO A 27 11.26 36.02 23.15
C PRO A 27 10.32 35.90 21.94
N HIS A 28 9.69 37.01 21.58
CA HIS A 28 9.18 37.20 20.23
C HIS A 28 10.35 37.37 19.26
N GLY A 29 10.38 36.59 18.18
CA GLY A 29 11.05 36.96 16.93
C GLY A 29 11.75 35.84 16.19
N GLY A 30 11.22 35.45 15.02
CA GLY A 30 11.97 34.75 13.98
C GLY A 30 11.26 33.54 13.37
N ARG A 31 10.73 33.71 12.17
CA ARG A 31 10.24 32.61 11.31
C ARG A 31 11.41 31.70 10.93
N ASP A 32 11.46 30.51 11.51
CA ASP A 32 11.82 29.25 10.85
C ASP A 32 11.69 28.12 11.87
N GLY A 33 10.98 27.04 11.53
CA GLY A 33 10.73 25.89 12.40
C GLY A 33 11.97 25.00 12.61
N GLY A 34 13.07 25.59 13.07
CA GLY A 34 14.27 24.87 13.51
C GLY A 34 14.08 24.35 14.92
N ILE A 35 14.17 23.03 15.09
CA ILE A 35 14.30 22.40 16.41
C ILE A 35 15.61 22.88 17.03
N ASP A 36 15.59 23.28 18.30
CA ASP A 36 16.78 23.67 19.04
C ASP A 36 17.77 22.50 19.08
N VAL A 37 18.86 22.66 18.33
CA VAL A 37 19.88 21.63 18.10
C VAL A 37 20.54 21.22 19.41
N SER A 38 20.60 22.13 20.40
CA SER A 38 21.21 21.89 21.71
C SER A 38 20.44 20.87 22.55
N GLN A 39 19.10 20.92 22.53
CA GLN A 39 18.25 19.96 23.25
C GLN A 39 18.26 18.56 22.62
N VAL A 40 18.39 18.46 21.29
CA VAL A 40 18.54 17.18 20.59
C VAL A 40 19.93 16.57 20.85
N LEU A 41 20.96 17.41 20.98
CA LEU A 41 22.33 16.99 21.30
C LEU A 41 22.42 16.34 22.69
N GLU A 42 21.66 16.81 23.68
CA GLU A 42 21.63 16.20 25.03
C GLU A 42 20.85 14.87 25.07
N GLN A 43 19.78 14.71 24.27
CA GLN A 43 19.02 13.46 24.22
C GLN A 43 19.77 12.32 23.49
N ASP A 44 20.53 12.60 22.43
CA ASP A 44 21.19 11.56 21.61
C ASP A 44 22.46 10.98 22.29
N GLN A 45 22.98 11.60 23.35
CA GLN A 45 24.15 11.09 24.10
C GLN A 45 23.84 9.91 25.05
N THR A 46 22.56 9.64 25.33
CA THR A 46 22.15 8.56 26.27
C THR A 46 21.78 7.24 25.58
N GLY A 47 21.80 7.18 24.25
CA GLY A 47 21.53 5.97 23.46
C GLY A 47 22.80 5.16 23.16
N PRO A 48 22.72 3.82 22.99
CA PRO A 48 23.87 3.01 22.62
C PRO A 48 24.46 3.50 21.28
N ALA A 49 25.78 3.66 21.25
CA ALA A 49 26.51 4.18 20.09
C ALA A 49 26.14 3.44 18.79
N ARG A 50 25.72 4.20 17.77
CA ARG A 50 25.33 3.69 16.44
C ARG A 50 26.57 3.26 15.66
N GLY A 51 27.06 2.04 15.92
CA GLY A 51 28.09 1.40 15.13
C GLY A 51 27.58 0.91 13.76
N PRO A 52 28.46 0.64 12.78
CA PRO A 52 28.10 0.00 11.52
C PRO A 52 27.34 -1.30 11.79
N LEU A 53 26.33 -1.62 10.96
CA LEU A 53 25.70 -2.95 10.98
C LEU A 53 26.79 -4.01 10.86
N GLU A 54 27.00 -4.76 11.93
CA GLU A 54 27.93 -5.89 11.96
C GLU A 54 27.61 -6.80 10.77
N LYS A 55 28.65 -7.25 10.07
CA LYS A 55 28.56 -8.04 8.84
C LYS A 55 27.55 -9.18 9.07
N ASP A 56 26.41 -9.12 8.38
CA ASP A 56 25.22 -9.96 8.60
C ASP A 56 25.64 -11.43 8.86
N ASP A 57 25.59 -11.85 10.13
CA ASP A 57 26.08 -13.17 10.54
C ASP A 57 25.29 -14.28 9.81
N LYS A 58 25.90 -15.46 9.66
CA LYS A 58 25.25 -16.63 9.05
C LYS A 58 23.93 -16.94 9.77
N GLU A 59 23.86 -16.72 11.08
CA GLU A 59 22.65 -16.88 11.86
C GLU A 59 21.56 -15.86 11.46
N THR A 60 21.89 -14.56 11.42
CA THR A 60 20.94 -13.51 11.00
C THR A 60 20.37 -13.81 9.61
N ARG A 61 21.21 -14.19 8.64
CA ARG A 61 20.73 -14.53 7.28
C ARG A 61 19.80 -15.74 7.26
N ARG A 62 20.06 -16.75 8.11
CA ARG A 62 19.19 -17.92 8.23
C ARG A 62 17.83 -17.54 8.80
N ILE A 63 17.80 -16.70 9.85
CA ILE A 63 16.58 -16.21 10.49
C ILE A 63 15.77 -15.36 9.49
N MET A 64 16.41 -14.43 8.79
CA MET A 64 15.72 -13.59 7.80
C MET A 64 15.12 -14.43 6.67
N ARG A 65 15.80 -15.46 6.15
CA ARG A 65 15.23 -16.37 5.15
C ARG A 65 14.03 -17.15 5.66
N LYS A 66 14.07 -17.60 6.93
CA LYS A 66 12.94 -18.30 7.58
C LYS A 66 11.71 -17.40 7.66
N ILE A 67 11.90 -16.11 7.97
CA ILE A 67 10.84 -15.09 7.96
C ILE A 67 10.33 -14.86 6.54
N ASP A 68 11.24 -14.62 5.59
CA ASP A 68 10.91 -14.32 4.20
C ASP A 68 10.08 -15.44 3.54
N LEU A 69 10.45 -16.70 3.74
CA LEU A 69 9.77 -17.87 3.16
C LEU A 69 8.36 -18.11 3.69
N ARG A 70 8.04 -17.60 4.89
CA ARG A 70 6.70 -17.76 5.48
C ARG A 70 5.85 -16.51 5.29
N LEU A 71 6.41 -15.34 5.56
CA LEU A 71 5.66 -14.09 5.59
C LEU A 71 5.29 -13.62 4.19
N LEU A 72 6.25 -13.62 3.25
CA LEU A 72 6.03 -13.05 1.92
C LEU A 72 5.04 -13.87 1.08
N PRO A 73 5.17 -15.21 0.91
CA PRO A 73 4.28 -15.96 0.05
C PRO A 73 2.84 -15.96 0.55
N VAL A 74 2.64 -16.11 1.86
CA VAL A 74 1.29 -16.16 2.46
C VAL A 74 0.55 -14.85 2.26
N LEU A 75 1.18 -13.73 2.62
CA LEU A 75 0.56 -12.41 2.45
C LEU A 75 0.30 -12.12 0.98
N ALA A 76 1.24 -12.50 0.10
CA ALA A 76 1.15 -12.23 -1.33
C ALA A 76 0.10 -13.06 -2.04
N VAL A 77 -0.09 -14.35 -1.68
CA VAL A 77 -1.18 -15.18 -2.24
C VAL A 77 -2.53 -14.61 -1.84
N ILE A 78 -2.72 -14.23 -0.57
CA ILE A 78 -4.00 -13.63 -0.15
C ILE A 78 -4.19 -12.26 -0.82
N TYR A 79 -3.11 -11.46 -0.99
CA TYR A 79 -3.19 -10.19 -1.71
C TYR A 79 -3.49 -10.38 -3.21
N ALA A 80 -3.02 -11.48 -3.82
CA ALA A 80 -3.36 -11.83 -5.19
C ALA A 80 -4.86 -11.95 -5.36
N PHE A 81 -5.53 -12.66 -4.44
CA PHE A 81 -6.98 -12.80 -4.46
C PHE A 81 -7.68 -11.45 -4.27
N ALA A 82 -7.07 -10.51 -3.53
CA ALA A 82 -7.63 -9.16 -3.40
C ALA A 82 -7.56 -8.38 -4.71
N LEU A 83 -6.52 -8.59 -5.51
CA LEU A 83 -6.44 -8.02 -6.86
C LEU A 83 -7.39 -8.72 -7.84
N ILE A 84 -7.50 -10.05 -7.76
CA ILE A 84 -8.42 -10.88 -8.54
C ILE A 84 -9.87 -10.39 -8.33
N ASP A 85 -10.32 -10.24 -7.09
CA ASP A 85 -11.70 -9.80 -6.80
C ASP A 85 -12.02 -8.39 -7.33
N ARG A 86 -11.00 -7.51 -7.41
CA ARG A 86 -11.17 -6.18 -8.02
C ARG A 86 -11.38 -6.24 -9.53
N VAL A 87 -10.64 -7.12 -10.22
CA VAL A 87 -10.75 -7.29 -11.68
C VAL A 87 -11.89 -8.23 -12.09
N ASN A 88 -12.54 -8.91 -11.14
CA ASN A 88 -13.72 -9.71 -11.43
C ASN A 88 -14.91 -8.92 -11.95
N LEU A 89 -15.11 -7.68 -11.52
CA LEU A 89 -16.23 -6.88 -12.02
C LEU A 89 -16.17 -6.60 -13.53
N PRO A 90 -15.06 -6.11 -14.11
CA PRO A 90 -14.96 -5.98 -15.56
C PRO A 90 -15.06 -7.33 -16.29
N ASN A 91 -14.54 -8.42 -15.73
CA ASN A 91 -14.66 -9.76 -16.32
C ASN A 91 -16.12 -10.27 -16.29
N ALA A 92 -16.79 -10.14 -15.15
CA ALA A 92 -18.20 -10.47 -14.94
C ALA A 92 -19.11 -9.66 -15.87
N ARG A 93 -18.78 -8.38 -16.11
CA ARG A 93 -19.52 -7.53 -17.06
C ARG A 93 -19.58 -8.17 -18.44
N ILE A 94 -18.46 -8.69 -18.94
CA ILE A 94 -18.38 -9.34 -20.25
C ILE A 94 -19.05 -10.74 -20.22
N ALA A 95 -19.10 -11.39 -19.06
CA ALA A 95 -19.72 -12.69 -18.85
C ALA A 95 -21.26 -12.66 -18.61
N GLY A 96 -21.94 -11.55 -18.94
CA GLY A 96 -23.41 -11.43 -18.91
C GLY A 96 -23.99 -10.58 -17.77
N MET A 97 -23.16 -10.10 -16.84
CA MET A 97 -23.63 -9.25 -15.72
C MET A 97 -24.20 -7.90 -16.20
N ASP A 98 -23.72 -7.38 -17.34
CA ASP A 98 -24.20 -6.10 -17.88
C ASP A 98 -25.69 -6.16 -18.23
N GLU A 99 -26.14 -7.26 -18.83
CA GLU A 99 -27.53 -7.50 -19.22
C GLU A 99 -28.40 -7.80 -17.99
N ASP A 100 -27.98 -8.75 -17.15
CA ASP A 100 -28.74 -9.22 -15.98
C ASP A 100 -29.04 -8.10 -14.98
N LEU A 101 -28.07 -7.19 -14.75
CA LEU A 101 -28.20 -6.10 -13.78
C LEU A 101 -28.50 -4.74 -14.43
N SER A 102 -28.66 -4.70 -15.75
CA SER A 102 -28.89 -3.47 -16.53
C SER A 102 -27.85 -2.38 -16.21
N LEU A 103 -26.56 -2.74 -16.23
CA LEU A 103 -25.46 -1.83 -15.91
C LEU A 103 -25.10 -0.88 -17.07
N TYR A 104 -25.55 -1.19 -18.28
CA TYR A 104 -25.42 -0.37 -19.48
C TYR A 104 -26.25 0.92 -19.45
N VAL A 105 -27.17 1.05 -18.48
CA VAL A 105 -28.05 2.22 -18.35
C VAL A 105 -27.32 3.33 -17.59
N GLY A 106 -26.97 4.41 -18.30
CA GLY A 106 -26.32 5.59 -17.74
C GLY A 106 -24.98 5.26 -17.06
N ASP A 107 -24.73 5.87 -15.91
CA ASP A 107 -23.44 5.75 -15.20
C ASP A 107 -23.40 4.61 -14.15
N ARG A 108 -24.34 3.66 -14.18
CA ARG A 108 -24.47 2.62 -13.15
C ARG A 108 -23.19 1.82 -12.94
N TYR A 109 -22.55 1.36 -14.02
CA TYR A 109 -21.30 0.62 -13.93
C TYR A 109 -20.18 1.45 -13.28
N SER A 110 -20.05 2.72 -13.68
CA SER A 110 -19.05 3.64 -13.12
C SER A 110 -19.30 3.87 -11.64
N ILE A 111 -20.56 4.05 -11.23
CA ILE A 111 -20.98 4.20 -9.83
C ILE A 111 -20.60 2.98 -8.99
N VAL A 112 -20.94 1.77 -9.46
CA VAL A 112 -20.60 0.50 -8.78
C VAL A 112 -19.07 0.33 -8.65
N THR A 113 -18.33 0.74 -9.67
CA THR A 113 -16.86 0.66 -9.68
C THR A 113 -16.25 1.64 -8.67
N MET A 114 -16.69 2.91 -8.64
CA MET A 114 -16.10 3.93 -7.77
C MET A 114 -16.49 3.79 -6.29
N MET A 115 -17.69 3.27 -5.98
CA MET A 115 -18.17 3.14 -4.61
C MET A 115 -17.38 2.14 -3.76
N PHE A 116 -16.54 1.30 -4.37
CA PHE A 116 -15.56 0.50 -3.64
C PHE A 116 -14.47 1.38 -3.00
N PHE A 117 -13.98 2.40 -3.73
CA PHE A 117 -12.80 3.16 -3.32
C PHE A 117 -13.06 4.16 -2.20
N ILE A 118 -14.27 4.75 -2.14
CA ILE A 118 -14.62 5.73 -1.11
C ILE A 118 -14.52 5.13 0.32
N PRO A 119 -15.24 4.04 0.65
CA PRO A 119 -15.09 3.41 1.96
C PRO A 119 -13.69 2.85 2.15
N TYR A 120 -13.02 2.36 1.11
CA TYR A 120 -11.64 1.89 1.19
C TYR A 120 -10.69 2.98 1.70
N ILE A 121 -10.80 4.21 1.19
CA ILE A 121 -9.99 5.37 1.65
C ILE A 121 -10.29 5.71 3.11
N ILE A 122 -11.57 5.75 3.48
CA ILE A 122 -12.01 6.17 4.82
C ILE A 122 -11.58 5.17 5.89
N PHE A 123 -11.78 3.87 5.66
CA PHE A 123 -11.57 2.83 6.67
C PHE A 123 -10.14 2.32 6.75
N GLN A 124 -9.28 2.71 5.81
CA GLN A 124 -7.88 2.33 5.78
C GLN A 124 -7.09 2.76 7.03
N PHE A 125 -7.25 4.02 7.44
CA PHE A 125 -6.56 4.52 8.62
C PHE A 125 -7.07 3.86 9.93
N PRO A 126 -8.40 3.79 10.19
CA PRO A 126 -8.94 3.02 11.31
C PRO A 126 -8.48 1.56 11.34
N ALA A 127 -8.54 0.86 10.22
CA ALA A 127 -8.17 -0.55 10.14
C ALA A 127 -6.69 -0.78 10.48
N ASN A 128 -5.81 0.15 10.11
CA ASN A 128 -4.39 0.09 10.44
C ASN A 128 -4.08 0.39 11.93
N ILE A 129 -4.97 1.07 12.65
CA ILE A 129 -4.85 1.21 14.11
C ILE A 129 -5.28 -0.09 14.80
N VAL A 130 -6.33 -0.74 14.27
CA VAL A 130 -6.89 -1.97 14.84
C VAL A 130 -5.93 -3.15 14.76
N ILE A 131 -5.17 -3.28 13.66
CA ILE A 131 -4.23 -4.41 13.45
C ILE A 131 -3.20 -4.55 14.59
N ARG A 132 -2.71 -3.44 15.16
CA ARG A 132 -1.73 -3.49 16.27
C ARG A 132 -2.37 -4.02 17.57
N LYS A 133 -3.64 -3.66 17.80
CA LYS A 133 -4.40 -4.08 18.98
C LYS A 133 -4.78 -5.56 18.92
N LEU A 134 -5.36 -6.01 17.80
CA LEU A 134 -5.86 -7.38 17.64
C LEU A 134 -4.78 -8.39 17.22
N GLY A 135 -3.66 -7.93 16.67
CA GLY A 135 -2.64 -8.79 16.07
C GLY A 135 -2.89 -9.03 14.59
N ALA A 136 -1.81 -9.17 13.82
CA ALA A 136 -1.89 -9.19 12.36
C ALA A 136 -2.59 -10.46 11.83
N ALA A 137 -2.30 -11.63 12.40
CA ALA A 137 -2.90 -12.89 11.97
C ALA A 137 -4.43 -12.89 12.16
N LEU A 138 -4.92 -12.52 13.34
CA LEU A 138 -6.35 -12.52 13.63
C LEU A 138 -7.09 -11.49 12.76
N TRP A 139 -6.57 -10.27 12.69
CA TRP A 139 -7.22 -9.17 11.98
C TRP A 139 -7.25 -9.42 10.47
N LEU A 140 -6.10 -9.71 9.84
CA LEU A 140 -6.03 -9.89 8.39
C LEU A 140 -6.86 -11.09 7.93
N SER A 141 -6.83 -12.22 8.65
CA SER A 141 -7.65 -13.39 8.31
C SER A 141 -9.14 -13.14 8.45
N SER A 142 -9.56 -12.44 9.52
CA SER A 142 -10.98 -12.13 9.72
C SER A 142 -11.52 -11.24 8.59
N LEU A 143 -10.72 -10.24 8.16
CA LEU A 143 -11.08 -9.41 7.02
C LEU A 143 -11.26 -10.25 5.74
N VAL A 144 -10.34 -11.18 5.47
CA VAL A 144 -10.38 -12.02 4.27
C VAL A 144 -11.60 -12.95 4.25
N ILE A 145 -11.97 -13.53 5.38
CA ILE A 145 -13.17 -14.38 5.47
C ILE A 145 -14.45 -13.56 5.23
N CYS A 146 -14.58 -12.41 5.91
CA CYS A 146 -15.74 -11.53 5.73
C CYS A 146 -15.82 -11.02 4.28
N TRP A 147 -14.68 -10.64 3.71
CA TRP A 147 -14.57 -10.18 2.34
C TRP A 147 -14.99 -11.29 1.36
N GLY A 148 -14.42 -12.51 1.47
CA GLY A 148 -14.80 -13.62 0.60
C GLY A 148 -16.29 -13.96 0.69
N GLY A 149 -16.91 -13.84 1.87
CA GLY A 149 -18.36 -13.99 2.03
C GLY A 149 -19.17 -12.93 1.27
N VAL A 150 -18.72 -11.68 1.26
CA VAL A 150 -19.33 -10.61 0.47
C VAL A 150 -19.12 -10.83 -1.03
N THR A 151 -17.94 -11.33 -1.45
CA THR A 151 -17.67 -11.71 -2.83
C THR A 151 -18.64 -12.78 -3.32
N ILE A 152 -18.86 -13.85 -2.54
CA ILE A 152 -19.89 -14.86 -2.86
C ILE A 152 -21.27 -14.20 -2.98
N GLY A 153 -21.60 -13.30 -2.05
CA GLY A 153 -22.86 -12.54 -2.06
C GLY A 153 -23.10 -11.75 -3.35
N MET A 154 -22.04 -11.20 -3.97
CA MET A 154 -22.15 -10.49 -5.25
C MET A 154 -22.69 -11.38 -6.36
N GLY A 155 -22.28 -12.65 -6.40
CA GLY A 155 -22.74 -13.63 -7.40
C GLY A 155 -24.24 -13.92 -7.35
N PHE A 156 -24.91 -13.61 -6.25
CA PHE A 156 -26.36 -13.83 -6.07
C PHE A 156 -27.18 -12.54 -6.14
N THR A 157 -26.57 -11.42 -6.53
CA THR A 157 -27.29 -10.16 -6.68
C THR A 157 -28.21 -10.18 -7.90
N THR A 158 -29.41 -9.61 -7.75
CA THR A 158 -30.44 -9.53 -8.79
C THR A 158 -30.68 -8.10 -9.29
N HIS A 159 -30.22 -7.11 -8.52
CA HIS A 159 -30.34 -5.70 -8.86
C HIS A 159 -28.99 -4.98 -8.68
N TRP A 160 -28.70 -4.01 -9.55
CA TRP A 160 -27.45 -3.24 -9.48
C TRP A 160 -27.27 -2.50 -8.14
N THR A 161 -28.36 -2.15 -7.46
CA THR A 161 -28.33 -1.54 -6.11
C THR A 161 -27.84 -2.49 -5.03
N GLN A 162 -28.14 -3.79 -5.15
CA GLN A 162 -27.60 -4.82 -4.25
C GLN A 162 -26.09 -4.98 -4.49
N LEU A 163 -25.68 -5.04 -5.76
CA LEU A 163 -24.26 -5.07 -6.13
C LEU A 163 -23.52 -3.84 -5.61
N LEU A 164 -24.13 -2.65 -5.68
CA LEU A 164 -23.59 -1.42 -5.11
C LEU A 164 -23.37 -1.54 -3.59
N GLY A 165 -24.35 -2.08 -2.86
CA GLY A 165 -24.23 -2.34 -1.42
C GLY A 165 -23.09 -3.30 -1.09
N CYS A 166 -22.99 -4.42 -1.82
CA CYS A 166 -21.89 -5.36 -1.69
C CYS A 166 -20.53 -4.68 -1.97
N ARG A 167 -20.44 -3.79 -2.96
CA ARG A 167 -19.21 -3.05 -3.28
C ARG A 167 -18.76 -2.10 -2.17
N ILE A 168 -19.71 -1.45 -1.50
CA ILE A 168 -19.41 -0.58 -0.36
C ILE A 168 -18.84 -1.41 0.80
N ILE A 169 -19.50 -2.52 1.15
CA ILE A 169 -19.06 -3.42 2.23
C ILE A 169 -17.69 -4.02 1.89
N LEU A 170 -17.51 -4.44 0.64
CA LEU A 170 -16.22 -4.93 0.13
C LEU A 170 -15.10 -3.90 0.36
N GLY A 171 -15.34 -2.64 0.01
CA GLY A 171 -14.37 -1.56 0.22
C GLY A 171 -14.01 -1.35 1.69
N VAL A 172 -14.96 -1.47 2.61
CA VAL A 172 -14.70 -1.40 4.07
C VAL A 172 -13.80 -2.55 4.53
N LEU A 173 -14.08 -3.78 4.07
CA LEU A 173 -13.37 -4.99 4.51
C LEU A 173 -11.96 -5.07 3.91
N GLU A 174 -11.79 -4.74 2.63
CA GLU A 174 -10.47 -4.74 1.98
C GLU A 174 -9.56 -3.60 2.47
N ALA A 175 -10.13 -2.50 2.99
CA ALA A 175 -9.39 -1.30 3.40
C ALA A 175 -8.20 -1.59 4.32
N GLY A 176 -8.35 -2.60 5.20
CA GLY A 176 -7.36 -2.96 6.20
C GLY A 176 -6.26 -3.92 5.72
N TYR A 177 -6.47 -4.62 4.61
CA TYR A 177 -5.62 -5.74 4.25
C TYR A 177 -4.25 -5.28 3.70
N PHE A 178 -4.24 -4.56 2.57
CA PHE A 178 -2.99 -4.11 1.94
C PHE A 178 -2.13 -3.19 2.85
N PRO A 179 -2.70 -2.15 3.50
CA PRO A 179 -1.96 -1.34 4.46
C PRO A 179 -1.45 -2.15 5.66
N GLY A 180 -2.25 -3.11 6.13
CA GLY A 180 -1.87 -4.01 7.21
C GLY A 180 -0.66 -4.88 6.83
N CYS A 181 -0.63 -5.41 5.59
CA CYS A 181 0.51 -6.13 5.05
C CYS A 181 1.77 -5.25 4.96
N VAL A 182 1.64 -4.04 4.39
CA VAL A 182 2.75 -3.08 4.28
C VAL A 182 3.28 -2.72 5.67
N PHE A 183 2.40 -2.45 6.63
CA PHE A 183 2.77 -2.12 7.99
C PHE A 183 3.45 -3.29 8.70
N LEU A 184 2.90 -4.50 8.58
CA LEU A 184 3.47 -5.73 9.14
C LEU A 184 4.88 -5.97 8.59
N LEU A 185 5.05 -5.96 7.27
CA LEU A 185 6.35 -6.10 6.61
C LEU A 185 7.32 -4.99 7.06
N SER A 186 6.85 -3.76 7.19
CA SER A 186 7.69 -2.66 7.70
C SER A 186 8.16 -2.90 9.14
N CYS A 187 7.46 -3.70 9.94
CA CYS A 187 7.89 -4.04 11.30
C CYS A 187 8.96 -5.14 11.32
N TRP A 188 9.10 -5.95 10.28
CA TRP A 188 10.03 -7.08 10.23
C TRP A 188 11.42 -6.75 9.65
N TYR A 189 11.55 -5.65 8.91
CA TYR A 189 12.73 -5.39 8.05
C TYR A 189 13.32 -3.99 8.21
N VAL A 190 14.63 -3.86 8.01
CA VAL A 190 15.35 -2.56 8.03
C VAL A 190 15.13 -1.74 6.75
N ARG A 191 15.30 -0.41 6.80
CA ARG A 191 14.92 0.54 5.72
C ARG A 191 15.42 0.14 4.32
N TYR A 192 16.66 -0.32 4.21
CA TYR A 192 17.32 -0.66 2.94
C TYR A 192 17.07 -2.09 2.45
N GLU A 193 16.25 -2.88 3.13
CA GLU A 193 15.87 -4.22 2.67
C GLU A 193 14.36 -4.36 2.38
N VAL A 194 13.57 -3.35 2.77
CA VAL A 194 12.11 -3.36 2.62
C VAL A 194 11.71 -3.38 1.14
N GLN A 195 12.44 -2.71 0.23
CA GLN A 195 12.03 -2.59 -1.17
C GLN A 195 12.03 -3.93 -1.91
N LYS A 196 13.11 -4.72 -1.82
CA LYS A 196 13.14 -6.08 -2.39
C LYS A 196 11.98 -6.94 -1.90
N ARG A 197 11.62 -6.81 -0.63
CA ARG A 197 10.56 -7.62 0.00
C ARG A 197 9.17 -7.14 -0.35
N PHE A 198 8.94 -5.84 -0.41
CA PHE A 198 7.71 -5.26 -0.99
C PHE A 198 7.55 -5.67 -2.45
N SER A 199 8.65 -5.64 -3.23
CA SER A 199 8.64 -6.06 -4.62
C SER A 199 8.32 -7.55 -4.74
N ALA A 200 8.96 -8.41 -3.95
CA ALA A 200 8.67 -9.85 -3.94
C ALA A 200 7.22 -10.17 -3.52
N PHE A 201 6.70 -9.48 -2.50
CA PHE A 201 5.30 -9.57 -2.08
C PHE A 201 4.35 -9.14 -3.19
N TYR A 202 4.60 -7.99 -3.81
CA TYR A 202 3.72 -7.46 -4.86
C TYR A 202 3.80 -8.28 -6.15
N LEU A 203 4.97 -8.84 -6.48
CA LEU A 203 5.23 -9.64 -7.68
C LEU A 203 4.37 -10.88 -7.76
N LEU A 204 4.30 -11.65 -6.66
CA LEU A 204 3.49 -12.86 -6.63
C LEU A 204 2.01 -12.51 -6.78
N ALA A 205 1.57 -11.40 -6.18
CA ALA A 205 0.21 -10.90 -6.35
C ALA A 205 -0.09 -10.43 -7.77
N LEU A 206 0.87 -9.75 -8.42
CA LEU A 206 0.75 -9.24 -9.79
C LEU A 206 0.64 -10.38 -10.81
N LEU A 207 1.48 -11.42 -10.68
CA LEU A 207 1.43 -12.59 -11.55
C LEU A 207 0.10 -13.32 -11.44
N ALA A 208 -0.37 -13.56 -10.22
CA ALA A 208 -1.64 -14.22 -9.98
C ALA A 208 -2.84 -13.36 -10.42
N SER A 209 -2.76 -12.03 -10.31
CA SER A 209 -3.76 -11.12 -10.88
C SER A 209 -3.81 -11.19 -12.41
N GLY A 210 -2.67 -11.35 -13.10
CA GLY A 210 -2.67 -11.59 -14.55
C GLY A 210 -3.36 -12.90 -14.94
N PHE A 211 -3.30 -13.93 -14.08
CA PHE A 211 -4.00 -15.20 -14.28
C PHE A 211 -5.52 -15.10 -14.05
N SER A 212 -5.98 -14.07 -13.31
CA SER A 212 -7.40 -13.83 -13.03
C SER A 212 -8.27 -13.83 -14.27
N ASN A 213 -7.82 -13.19 -15.35
CA ASN A 213 -8.57 -13.08 -16.60
C ASN A 213 -8.81 -14.44 -17.27
N ILE A 214 -7.84 -15.36 -17.15
CA ILE A 214 -7.94 -16.73 -17.66
C ILE A 214 -8.87 -17.55 -16.76
N LEU A 215 -8.73 -17.40 -15.44
CA LEU A 215 -9.60 -18.05 -14.46
C LEU A 215 -11.07 -17.63 -14.69
N ALA A 216 -11.33 -16.33 -14.79
CA ALA A 216 -12.65 -15.77 -15.03
C ALA A 216 -13.26 -16.26 -16.34
N TYR A 217 -12.47 -16.38 -17.41
CA TYR A 217 -12.92 -16.99 -18.66
C TYR A 217 -13.36 -18.45 -18.45
N GLY A 218 -12.51 -19.28 -17.82
CA GLY A 218 -12.84 -20.68 -17.54
C GLY A 218 -14.06 -20.86 -16.66
N LEU A 219 -14.24 -19.99 -15.66
CA LEU A 219 -15.43 -19.98 -14.80
C LEU A 219 -16.68 -19.49 -15.54
N SER A 220 -16.54 -18.57 -16.49
CA SER A 220 -17.69 -18.07 -17.27
C SER A 220 -18.31 -19.12 -18.20
N GLU A 221 -17.53 -20.12 -18.63
CA GLU A 221 -17.99 -21.26 -19.43
C GLU A 221 -18.94 -22.19 -18.65
N MET A 222 -19.02 -22.04 -17.31
CA MET A 222 -19.98 -22.76 -16.47
C MET A 222 -21.43 -22.25 -16.60
N ARG A 223 -21.69 -21.34 -17.54
CA ARG A 223 -23.01 -20.80 -17.81
C ARG A 223 -24.05 -21.90 -18.02
N GLY A 224 -25.19 -21.78 -17.34
CA GLY A 224 -26.30 -22.73 -17.43
C GLY A 224 -26.21 -23.89 -16.43
N LEU A 225 -25.05 -24.11 -15.78
CA LEU A 225 -24.97 -25.04 -14.66
C LEU A 225 -25.70 -24.46 -13.44
N GLY A 226 -26.59 -25.26 -12.87
CA GLY A 226 -27.38 -24.87 -11.68
C GLY A 226 -28.37 -23.71 -11.92
N GLY A 227 -28.67 -23.38 -13.17
CA GLY A 227 -29.53 -22.24 -13.51
C GLY A 227 -28.86 -20.87 -13.33
N LEU A 228 -27.54 -20.84 -13.14
CA LEU A 228 -26.77 -19.61 -12.94
C LEU A 228 -26.08 -19.17 -14.24
N ASN A 229 -25.94 -17.86 -14.41
CA ASN A 229 -25.15 -17.26 -15.48
C ASN A 229 -23.65 -17.34 -15.17
N GLY A 230 -22.81 -17.24 -16.21
CA GLY A 230 -21.35 -17.42 -16.09
C GLY A 230 -20.69 -16.45 -15.09
N TRP A 231 -21.16 -15.21 -15.03
CA TRP A 231 -20.62 -14.20 -14.09
C TRP A 231 -20.87 -14.54 -12.61
N GLN A 232 -21.94 -15.28 -12.30
CA GLN A 232 -22.27 -15.67 -10.92
C GLN A 232 -21.28 -16.69 -10.39
N TRP A 233 -20.82 -17.61 -11.25
CA TRP A 233 -19.81 -18.61 -10.93
C TRP A 233 -18.43 -18.01 -10.65
N ILE A 234 -18.07 -16.93 -11.34
CA ILE A 234 -16.83 -16.18 -11.07
C ILE A 234 -16.80 -15.74 -9.61
N PHE A 235 -17.83 -15.02 -9.16
CA PHE A 235 -17.90 -14.53 -7.77
C PHE A 235 -18.05 -15.64 -6.73
N ALA A 236 -18.84 -16.68 -7.03
CA ALA A 236 -19.09 -17.77 -6.08
C ALA A 236 -17.82 -18.60 -5.81
N ILE A 237 -17.12 -19.03 -6.87
CA ILE A 237 -15.94 -19.90 -6.73
C ILE A 237 -14.76 -19.11 -6.19
N GLU A 238 -14.51 -17.91 -6.72
CA GLU A 238 -13.37 -17.11 -6.26
C GLU A 238 -13.57 -16.62 -4.82
N GLY A 239 -14.80 -16.23 -4.45
CA GLY A 239 -15.14 -15.91 -3.06
C GLY A 239 -14.97 -17.11 -2.11
N ALA A 240 -15.28 -18.33 -2.55
CA ALA A 240 -15.07 -19.54 -1.76
C ALA A 240 -13.57 -19.84 -1.54
N ILE A 241 -12.75 -19.65 -2.58
CA ILE A 241 -11.29 -19.77 -2.46
C ILE A 241 -10.74 -18.68 -1.52
N THR A 242 -11.26 -17.46 -1.59
CA THR A 242 -10.89 -16.36 -0.68
C THR A 242 -11.19 -16.71 0.78
N ILE A 243 -12.36 -17.28 1.08
CA ILE A 243 -12.68 -17.75 2.44
C ILE A 243 -11.68 -18.83 2.91
N LEU A 244 -11.39 -19.82 2.05
CA LEU A 244 -10.41 -20.87 2.37
C LEU A 244 -9.04 -20.28 2.68
N LEU A 245 -8.58 -19.31 1.89
CA LEU A 245 -7.33 -18.59 2.13
C LEU A 245 -7.36 -17.78 3.43
N GLY A 246 -8.50 -17.17 3.78
CA GLY A 246 -8.68 -16.47 5.05
C GLY A 246 -8.54 -17.40 6.26
N VAL A 247 -9.17 -18.58 6.18
CA VAL A 247 -9.05 -19.65 7.19
C VAL A 247 -7.59 -20.13 7.30
N MET A 248 -6.94 -20.38 6.17
CA MET A 248 -5.51 -20.74 6.16
C MET A 248 -4.63 -19.61 6.70
N GLY A 249 -5.02 -18.34 6.51
CA GLY A 249 -4.30 -17.20 7.06
C GLY A 249 -4.15 -17.26 8.57
N PHE A 250 -5.14 -17.78 9.32
CA PHE A 250 -5.02 -17.92 10.78
C PHE A 250 -3.88 -18.87 11.19
N LEU A 251 -3.55 -19.84 10.32
CA LEU A 251 -2.48 -20.81 10.53
C LEU A 251 -1.13 -20.27 10.09
N PHE A 252 -1.10 -19.57 8.96
CA PHE A 252 0.14 -19.26 8.25
C PHE A 252 0.66 -17.84 8.46
N ILE A 253 -0.22 -16.84 8.68
CA ILE A 253 0.19 -15.45 8.91
C ILE A 253 0.95 -15.36 10.25
N VAL A 254 2.11 -14.72 10.20
CA VAL A 254 2.95 -14.46 11.37
C VAL A 254 2.60 -13.08 11.93
N ASP A 255 2.45 -12.99 13.25
CA ASP A 255 2.18 -11.72 13.94
C ASP A 255 3.43 -10.81 13.98
N PHE A 256 3.37 -9.68 14.68
CA PHE A 256 4.50 -8.77 14.82
C PHE A 256 5.72 -9.41 15.51
N PRO A 257 6.96 -8.89 15.28
CA PRO A 257 8.18 -9.42 15.91
C PRO A 257 8.09 -9.53 17.44
N ASP A 258 7.43 -8.56 18.09
CA ASP A 258 7.21 -8.53 19.55
C ASP A 258 6.26 -9.63 20.07
N LYS A 259 5.48 -10.25 19.17
CA LYS A 259 4.56 -11.35 19.47
C LYS A 259 5.00 -12.67 18.84
N ALA A 260 6.10 -12.69 18.08
CA ALA A 260 6.54 -13.87 17.31
C ALA A 260 7.04 -15.04 18.17
N THR A 261 7.38 -14.77 19.43
CA THR A 261 7.75 -15.77 20.45
C THR A 261 6.53 -16.39 21.12
N ARG A 262 5.34 -15.79 20.96
CA ARG A 262 4.11 -16.34 21.52
C ARG A 262 3.65 -17.54 20.68
N PRO A 263 3.15 -18.61 21.31
CA PRO A 263 2.51 -19.69 20.59
C PRO A 263 1.34 -19.12 19.78
N ASN A 264 1.29 -19.41 18.47
CA ASN A 264 0.07 -19.10 17.72
C ASN A 264 -1.09 -19.90 18.35
N THR A 265 -2.23 -19.24 18.53
CA THR A 265 -3.45 -19.76 19.15
C THR A 265 -3.83 -21.15 18.63
N ILE A 266 -3.55 -21.44 17.36
CA ILE A 266 -3.90 -22.71 16.73
C ILE A 266 -2.73 -23.70 16.69
N THR A 267 -1.54 -23.30 16.28
CA THR A 267 -0.40 -24.24 16.13
C THR A 267 0.32 -24.55 17.44
N ARG A 268 0.00 -23.82 18.53
CA ARG A 268 0.60 -23.96 19.88
C ARG A 268 2.13 -23.95 19.91
N ARG A 269 2.78 -23.46 18.85
CA ARG A 269 4.23 -23.35 18.73
C ARG A 269 4.61 -21.92 18.37
N ALA A 270 5.67 -21.42 19.01
CA ALA A 270 6.27 -20.13 18.68
C ALA A 270 6.90 -20.21 17.28
N PHE A 271 6.80 -19.12 16.51
CA PHE A 271 7.39 -19.06 15.18
C PHE A 271 8.92 -18.85 15.26
N LEU A 272 9.34 -18.00 16.18
CA LEU A 272 10.74 -17.75 16.50
C LEU A 272 11.02 -18.12 17.96
N THR A 273 12.25 -18.54 18.24
CA THR A 273 12.74 -18.62 19.63
C THR A 273 12.98 -17.22 20.20
N GLU A 274 13.06 -17.08 21.53
CA GLU A 274 13.37 -15.79 22.16
C GLU A 274 14.71 -15.21 21.68
N HIS A 275 15.70 -16.08 21.47
CA HIS A 275 16.98 -15.71 20.90
C HIS A 275 16.84 -15.15 19.48
N GLU A 276 16.17 -15.88 18.57
CA GLU A 276 15.95 -15.43 17.19
C GLU A 276 15.17 -14.10 17.15
N ALA A 277 14.16 -13.93 18.01
CA ALA A 277 13.37 -12.71 18.08
C ALA A 277 14.18 -11.51 18.59
N SER A 278 15.04 -11.71 19.59
CA SER A 278 15.92 -10.65 20.10
C SER A 278 16.88 -10.12 19.04
N ILE A 279 17.44 -10.98 18.18
CA ILE A 279 18.30 -10.59 17.07
C ILE A 279 17.53 -9.66 16.11
N VAL A 280 16.30 -10.03 15.75
CA VAL A 280 15.44 -9.24 14.84
C VAL A 280 15.08 -7.89 15.47
N ILE A 281 14.64 -7.87 16.73
CA ILE A 281 14.25 -6.65 17.43
C ILE A 281 15.44 -5.70 17.59
N ASN A 282 16.61 -6.21 18.00
CA ASN A 282 17.83 -5.41 18.15
C ASN A 282 18.26 -4.80 16.81
N ARG A 283 18.14 -5.54 15.71
CA ARG A 283 18.45 -5.05 14.36
C ARG A 283 17.53 -3.89 13.95
N ILE A 284 16.23 -4.02 14.23
CA ILE A 284 15.24 -2.97 13.95
C ILE A 284 15.47 -1.74 14.85
N GLN A 285 15.76 -1.94 16.14
CA GLN A 285 16.04 -0.86 17.08
C GLN A 285 17.31 -0.09 16.69
N ARG A 286 18.38 -0.79 16.30
CA ARG A 286 19.63 -0.16 15.81
C ARG A 286 19.43 0.64 14.52
N ASP A 287 18.61 0.17 13.59
CA ASP A 287 18.30 0.87 12.33
C ASP A 287 17.45 2.13 12.55
N ARG A 288 16.58 2.13 13.57
CA ARG A 288 15.49 3.11 13.65
C ARG A 288 15.54 4.05 14.84
N GLY A 289 16.06 3.62 15.98
CA GLY A 289 16.01 4.41 17.23
C GLY A 289 14.59 4.78 17.67
N ASP A 290 13.55 4.18 17.08
CA ASP A 290 12.13 4.51 17.29
C ASP A 290 11.57 3.79 18.53
N ALA A 291 12.26 3.87 19.68
CA ALA A 291 11.84 3.18 20.91
C ALA A 291 10.60 3.82 21.56
N VAL A 292 10.31 5.10 21.25
CA VAL A 292 9.17 5.82 21.81
C VAL A 292 8.01 5.77 20.83
N VAL A 293 7.01 4.93 21.15
CA VAL A 293 5.72 4.95 20.46
C VAL A 293 4.97 6.19 20.92
N ASP A 294 4.86 7.21 20.06
CA ASP A 294 3.98 8.34 20.35
C ASP A 294 2.57 7.85 20.64
N LYS A 295 1.95 8.38 21.70
CA LYS A 295 0.55 8.09 22.01
C LYS A 295 -0.31 8.54 20.83
N LEU A 296 -1.30 7.71 20.47
CA LEU A 296 -2.28 8.03 19.44
C LEU A 296 -3.21 9.14 19.95
N THR A 297 -2.80 10.39 19.77
CA THR A 297 -3.61 11.57 20.08
C THR A 297 -3.97 12.30 18.80
N TRP A 298 -5.18 12.86 18.72
CA TRP A 298 -5.61 13.66 17.57
C TRP A 298 -4.66 14.82 17.26
N GLU A 299 -4.10 15.44 18.31
CA GLU A 299 -3.11 16.51 18.16
C GLU A 299 -1.85 16.05 17.41
N VAL A 300 -1.33 14.85 17.71
CA VAL A 300 -0.16 14.26 17.04
C VAL A 300 -0.48 13.95 15.57
N ILE A 301 -1.69 13.45 15.30
CA ILE A 301 -2.16 13.20 13.93
C ILE A 301 -2.18 14.50 13.13
N PHE A 302 -2.85 15.54 13.63
CA PHE A 302 -2.94 16.83 12.93
C PHE A 302 -1.57 17.50 12.76
N ARG A 303 -0.66 17.34 13.73
CA ARG A 303 0.72 17.82 13.63
C ARG A 303 1.45 17.16 12.46
N HIS A 304 1.33 15.84 12.30
CA HIS A 304 1.94 15.13 11.17
C HIS A 304 1.28 15.43 9.83
N LEU A 305 -0.06 15.61 9.79
CA LEU A 305 -0.78 15.98 8.56
C LEU A 305 -0.39 17.36 8.00
N ARG A 306 0.23 18.22 8.81
CA ARG A 306 0.80 19.50 8.35
C ARG A 306 2.10 19.34 7.57
N ASP A 307 2.75 18.17 7.59
CA ASP A 307 3.95 17.93 6.80
C ASP A 307 3.58 17.66 5.33
N TRP A 308 3.99 18.58 4.47
CA TRP A 308 3.77 18.51 3.03
C TRP A 308 4.31 17.23 2.38
N LYS A 309 5.36 16.61 2.95
CA LYS A 309 5.94 15.37 2.40
C LYS A 309 4.91 14.25 2.31
N LEU A 310 4.01 14.14 3.31
CA LEU A 310 2.99 13.09 3.35
C LEU A 310 2.03 13.22 2.17
N TRP A 311 1.60 14.44 1.87
CA TRP A 311 0.73 14.75 0.74
C TRP A 311 1.43 14.58 -0.61
N GLU A 312 2.71 14.92 -0.70
CA GLU A 312 3.52 14.69 -1.89
C GLU A 312 3.59 13.20 -2.25
N PHE A 313 3.84 12.32 -1.27
CA PHE A 313 3.86 10.88 -1.53
C PHE A 313 2.48 10.36 -1.92
N ALA A 314 1.41 10.80 -1.25
CA ALA A 314 0.04 10.48 -1.64
C ALA A 314 -0.28 10.90 -3.08
N TRP A 315 0.18 12.09 -3.49
CA TRP A 315 0.02 12.58 -4.85
C TRP A 315 0.81 11.77 -5.88
N LEU A 316 2.08 11.45 -5.60
CA LEU A 316 2.88 10.58 -6.47
C LEU A 316 2.24 9.20 -6.65
N TYR A 317 1.69 8.64 -5.57
CA TYR A 317 1.03 7.34 -5.61
C TYR A 317 -0.31 7.39 -6.35
N PHE A 318 -1.06 8.49 -6.22
CA PHE A 318 -2.24 8.79 -7.03
C PHE A 318 -1.90 8.77 -8.53
N LEU A 319 -0.92 9.58 -8.95
CA LEU A 319 -0.51 9.68 -10.36
C LEU A 319 -0.07 8.33 -10.93
N ASN A 320 0.69 7.55 -10.15
CA ASN A 320 1.10 6.21 -10.59
C ASN A 320 -0.08 5.24 -10.70
N ASN A 321 -0.99 5.26 -9.73
CA ASN A 321 -2.12 4.32 -9.71
C ASN A 321 -3.16 4.61 -10.78
N VAL A 322 -3.31 5.85 -11.23
CA VAL A 322 -4.12 6.15 -12.42
C VAL A 322 -3.70 5.24 -13.58
N VAL A 323 -2.39 5.06 -13.78
CA VAL A 323 -1.86 4.24 -14.88
C VAL A 323 -1.99 2.74 -14.63
N THR A 324 -1.66 2.27 -13.42
CA THR A 324 -1.73 0.83 -13.12
C THR A 324 -3.17 0.30 -13.18
N TYR A 325 -4.14 1.05 -12.64
CA TYR A 325 -5.55 0.68 -12.73
C TYR A 325 -6.09 0.81 -14.15
N SER A 326 -5.62 1.79 -14.94
CA SER A 326 -6.00 1.92 -16.35
C SER A 326 -5.66 0.66 -17.16
N PHE A 327 -4.43 0.15 -17.01
CA PHE A 327 -4.06 -1.12 -17.64
C PHE A 327 -4.91 -2.27 -17.12
N GLY A 328 -5.13 -2.37 -15.80
CA GLY A 328 -5.92 -3.44 -15.21
C GLY A 328 -7.38 -3.49 -15.68
N TYR A 329 -8.01 -2.34 -15.91
CA TYR A 329 -9.43 -2.27 -16.29
C TYR A 329 -9.66 -2.34 -17.81
N PHE A 330 -8.78 -1.73 -18.60
CA PHE A 330 -9.05 -1.46 -20.01
C PHE A 330 -8.15 -2.22 -20.98
N LEU A 331 -7.09 -2.90 -20.52
CA LEU A 331 -6.20 -3.65 -21.42
C LEU A 331 -6.96 -4.71 -22.25
N PRO A 332 -7.84 -5.57 -21.68
CA PRO A 332 -8.59 -6.53 -22.49
C PRO A 332 -9.51 -5.85 -23.52
N ILE A 333 -10.06 -4.68 -23.17
CA ILE A 333 -10.95 -3.89 -24.03
C ILE A 333 -10.18 -3.31 -25.21
N ILE A 334 -8.98 -2.78 -24.97
CA ILE A 334 -8.09 -2.24 -26.01
C ILE A 334 -7.62 -3.35 -26.95
N LEU A 335 -7.20 -4.51 -26.41
CA LEU A 335 -6.78 -5.66 -27.21
C LEU A 335 -7.90 -6.15 -28.14
N ARG A 336 -9.13 -6.19 -27.64
CA ARG A 336 -10.30 -6.61 -28.43
C ARG A 336 -10.70 -5.57 -29.47
N GLY A 337 -10.94 -4.33 -29.02
CA GLY A 337 -11.57 -3.29 -29.83
C GLY A 337 -10.62 -2.68 -30.85
N ASP A 338 -9.42 -2.31 -30.40
CA ASP A 338 -8.47 -1.50 -31.18
C ASP A 338 -7.43 -2.37 -31.90
N MET A 339 -7.05 -3.51 -31.31
CA MET A 339 -6.09 -4.46 -31.90
C MET A 339 -6.75 -5.66 -32.61
N GLY A 340 -8.09 -5.79 -32.55
CA GLY A 340 -8.87 -6.77 -33.29
C GLY A 340 -8.75 -8.22 -32.80
N TYR A 341 -8.25 -8.46 -31.59
CA TYR A 341 -8.16 -9.81 -31.03
C TYR A 341 -9.54 -10.35 -30.59
N SER A 342 -9.70 -11.68 -30.58
CA SER A 342 -10.91 -12.31 -30.03
C SER A 342 -10.99 -12.10 -28.50
N VAL A 343 -12.17 -12.34 -27.91
CA VAL A 343 -12.37 -12.24 -26.45
C VAL A 343 -11.39 -13.15 -25.70
N ALA A 344 -11.35 -14.43 -26.09
CA ALA A 344 -10.45 -15.41 -25.48
C ALA A 344 -8.98 -15.02 -25.64
N MET A 345 -8.58 -14.59 -26.83
CA MET A 345 -7.20 -14.17 -27.09
C MET A 345 -6.83 -12.90 -26.29
N SER A 346 -7.74 -11.94 -26.16
CA SER A 346 -7.49 -10.70 -25.39
C SER A 346 -7.26 -10.97 -23.89
N GLN A 347 -7.98 -11.94 -23.32
CA GLN A 347 -7.77 -12.35 -21.93
C GLN A 347 -6.41 -13.05 -21.74
N VAL A 348 -6.03 -13.92 -22.68
CA VAL A 348 -4.72 -14.60 -22.66
C VAL A 348 -3.57 -13.62 -22.87
N LEU A 349 -3.67 -12.73 -23.87
CA LEU A 349 -2.66 -11.71 -24.18
C LEU A 349 -2.53 -10.63 -23.09
N SER A 350 -3.48 -10.55 -22.15
CA SER A 350 -3.31 -9.67 -20.99
C SER A 350 -2.25 -10.17 -20.02
N PHE A 351 -1.97 -11.48 -19.95
CA PHE A 351 -1.03 -12.06 -18.98
C PHE A 351 0.47 -11.81 -19.26
N PRO A 352 0.99 -12.00 -20.49
CA PRO A 352 2.42 -11.87 -20.76
C PRO A 352 3.05 -10.52 -20.37
N PRO A 353 2.40 -9.35 -20.59
CA PRO A 353 2.93 -8.07 -20.11
C PRO A 353 3.17 -8.04 -18.60
N TYR A 354 2.27 -8.61 -17.78
CA TYR A 354 2.45 -8.68 -16.32
C TYR A 354 3.58 -9.64 -15.90
N ALA A 355 3.79 -10.73 -16.65
CA ALA A 355 4.91 -11.64 -16.42
C ALA A 355 6.26 -10.98 -16.70
N VAL A 356 6.37 -10.16 -17.74
CA VAL A 356 7.59 -9.37 -18.00
C VAL A 356 7.76 -8.24 -17.00
N ALA A 357 6.67 -7.57 -16.63
CA ALA A 357 6.68 -6.51 -15.59
C ALA A 357 7.21 -7.02 -14.25
N THR A 358 6.92 -8.28 -13.92
CA THR A 358 7.45 -8.99 -12.75
C THR A 358 8.98 -9.07 -12.75
N ILE A 359 9.58 -9.48 -13.86
CA ILE A 359 11.06 -9.56 -14.00
C ILE A 359 11.67 -8.16 -13.96
N TRP A 360 11.05 -7.20 -14.64
CA TRP A 360 11.47 -5.79 -14.66
C TRP A 360 11.44 -5.15 -13.26
N MET A 361 10.37 -5.40 -12.50
CA MET A 361 10.19 -4.88 -11.13
C MET A 361 11.24 -5.41 -10.18
N PHE A 362 11.56 -6.70 -10.23
CA PHE A 362 12.62 -7.25 -9.38
C PHE A 362 14.00 -6.70 -9.76
N SER A 363 14.26 -6.57 -11.06
CA SER A 363 15.53 -6.05 -11.58
C SER A 363 15.74 -4.59 -11.13
N THR A 364 14.73 -3.74 -11.31
CA THR A 364 14.79 -2.32 -10.90
C THR A 364 14.85 -2.16 -9.38
N ALA A 365 14.17 -3.02 -8.60
CA ALA A 365 14.30 -3.05 -7.14
C ALA A 365 15.72 -3.43 -6.69
N TRP A 366 16.35 -4.41 -7.35
CA TRP A 366 17.73 -4.80 -7.05
C TRP A 366 18.71 -3.65 -7.31
N VAL A 367 18.57 -2.97 -8.45
CA VAL A 367 19.38 -1.79 -8.81
C VAL A 367 19.14 -0.65 -7.81
N ALA A 368 17.89 -0.36 -7.45
CA ALA A 368 17.53 0.70 -6.51
C ALA A 368 18.18 0.52 -5.14
N ASP A 369 18.15 -0.69 -4.60
CA ASP A 369 18.75 -1.00 -3.31
C ASP A 369 20.29 -1.04 -3.38
N HIS A 370 20.89 -1.42 -4.51
CA HIS A 370 22.34 -1.41 -4.69
C HIS A 370 22.90 0.02 -4.71
N TYR A 371 22.28 0.91 -5.50
CA TYR A 371 22.75 2.29 -5.65
C TYR A 371 22.20 3.27 -4.61
N ARG A 372 21.19 2.85 -3.81
CA ARG A 372 20.51 3.68 -2.79
C ARG A 372 19.99 5.02 -3.31
N LYS A 373 19.67 5.10 -4.60
CA LYS A 373 19.09 6.28 -5.29
C LYS A 373 17.75 5.91 -5.88
N ARG A 374 16.69 6.02 -5.07
CA ARG A 374 15.35 5.53 -5.41
C ARG A 374 14.64 6.44 -6.40
N GLY A 375 14.85 7.76 -6.33
CA GLY A 375 14.23 8.73 -7.24
C GLY A 375 14.59 8.50 -8.70
N LEU A 376 15.85 8.15 -9.01
CA LEU A 376 16.29 7.88 -10.38
C LEU A 376 15.59 6.67 -11.01
N ILE A 377 15.37 5.62 -10.20
CA ILE A 377 14.67 4.42 -10.66
C ILE A 377 13.19 4.70 -10.91
N ILE A 378 12.57 5.55 -10.09
CA ILE A 378 11.18 5.98 -10.31
C ILE A 378 11.07 6.74 -11.64
N ILE A 379 11.98 7.69 -11.90
CA ILE A 379 12.03 8.45 -13.15
C ILE A 379 12.22 7.52 -14.36
N TRP A 380 13.16 6.57 -14.27
CA TRP A 380 13.40 5.58 -15.32
C TRP A 380 12.14 4.78 -15.65
N ASN A 381 11.47 4.24 -14.64
CA ASN A 381 10.24 3.48 -14.82
C ASN A 381 9.09 4.35 -15.39
N CYS A 382 8.96 5.60 -14.95
CA CYS A 382 7.99 6.53 -15.54
C CYS A 382 8.27 6.79 -17.01
N ALA A 383 9.54 7.00 -17.38
CA ALA A 383 9.93 7.20 -18.78
C ALA A 383 9.63 5.96 -19.63
N THR A 384 9.92 4.76 -19.13
CA THR A 384 9.54 3.50 -19.80
C THR A 384 8.02 3.38 -19.97
N ALA A 385 7.24 3.77 -18.95
CA ALA A 385 5.79 3.74 -19.03
C ALA A 385 5.25 4.72 -20.09
N VAL A 386 5.79 5.94 -20.15
CA VAL A 386 5.44 6.95 -21.17
C VAL A 386 5.75 6.42 -22.56
N ILE A 387 6.94 5.85 -22.79
CA ILE A 387 7.29 5.26 -24.09
C ILE A 387 6.29 4.17 -24.47
N GLY A 388 5.95 3.27 -23.54
CA GLY A 388 4.99 2.20 -23.80
C GLY A 388 3.59 2.69 -24.16
N VAL A 389 3.09 3.71 -23.46
CA VAL A 389 1.76 4.29 -23.74
C VAL A 389 1.77 5.08 -25.05
N CYS A 390 2.85 5.81 -25.35
CA CYS A 390 3.01 6.47 -26.66
C CYS A 390 3.02 5.46 -27.81
N MET A 391 3.72 4.32 -27.64
CA MET A 391 3.71 3.24 -28.63
C MET A 391 2.30 2.67 -28.81
N MET A 392 1.56 2.46 -27.72
CA MET A 392 0.19 1.96 -27.78
C MET A 392 -0.77 2.98 -28.44
N ALA A 393 -0.56 4.28 -28.24
CA ALA A 393 -1.47 5.32 -28.71
C ALA A 393 -1.22 5.77 -30.16
N PHE A 394 0.03 5.81 -30.61
CA PHE A 394 0.40 6.54 -31.84
C PHE A 394 1.11 5.69 -32.91
N VAL A 395 1.49 4.45 -32.61
CA VAL A 395 2.19 3.60 -33.58
C VAL A 395 1.19 2.73 -34.34
N ASP A 396 1.44 2.57 -35.65
CA ASP A 396 0.66 1.68 -36.50
C ASP A 396 1.02 0.20 -36.30
N GLY A 397 0.02 -0.67 -36.37
CA GLY A 397 0.19 -2.12 -36.31
C GLY A 397 0.05 -2.73 -34.91
N ALA A 398 -0.79 -3.76 -34.80
CA ALA A 398 -1.14 -4.40 -33.52
C ALA A 398 0.08 -4.91 -32.74
N ALA A 399 1.09 -5.47 -33.42
CA ALA A 399 2.29 -5.99 -32.76
C ALA A 399 3.12 -4.90 -32.07
N ALA A 400 3.30 -3.74 -32.72
CA ALA A 400 4.07 -2.63 -32.14
C ALA A 400 3.31 -1.98 -30.97
N ARG A 401 1.99 -1.83 -31.10
CA ARG A 401 1.13 -1.34 -30.01
C ARG A 401 1.12 -2.30 -28.82
N TYR A 402 1.09 -3.60 -29.07
CA TYR A 402 1.18 -4.63 -28.04
C TYR A 402 2.56 -4.63 -27.37
N ALA A 403 3.66 -4.42 -28.10
CA ALA A 403 4.98 -4.21 -27.49
C ALA A 403 4.99 -2.98 -26.55
N GLY A 404 4.25 -1.93 -26.89
CA GLY A 404 4.01 -0.78 -26.02
C GLY A 404 3.34 -1.15 -24.68
N VAL A 405 2.41 -2.11 -24.68
CA VAL A 405 1.77 -2.63 -23.46
C VAL A 405 2.80 -3.22 -22.50
N PHE A 406 3.79 -3.98 -23.00
CA PHE A 406 4.84 -4.56 -22.14
C PHE A 406 5.62 -3.48 -21.40
N LEU A 407 6.04 -2.42 -22.10
CA LEU A 407 6.79 -1.31 -21.50
C LEU A 407 5.92 -0.49 -20.53
N GLY A 408 4.67 -0.22 -20.91
CA GLY A 408 3.68 0.50 -20.10
C GLY A 408 3.41 -0.19 -18.76
N VAL A 409 3.04 -1.47 -18.83
CA VAL A 409 2.74 -2.31 -17.67
C VAL A 409 3.98 -2.50 -16.79
N ALA A 410 5.16 -2.73 -17.39
CA ALA A 410 6.41 -2.89 -16.65
C ALA A 410 6.80 -1.62 -15.88
N GLY A 411 6.79 -0.45 -16.53
CA GLY A 411 7.15 0.81 -15.89
C GLY A 411 6.20 1.18 -14.75
N ALA A 412 4.89 1.16 -15.01
CA ALA A 412 3.88 1.59 -14.05
C ALA A 412 3.80 0.69 -12.81
N ASN A 413 3.85 -0.64 -12.98
CA ASN A 413 3.76 -1.57 -11.85
C ASN A 413 5.04 -1.59 -11.00
N SER A 414 6.21 -1.42 -11.60
CA SER A 414 7.47 -1.33 -10.84
C SER A 414 7.57 -0.11 -9.94
N ASN A 415 6.82 0.95 -10.25
CA ASN A 415 6.76 2.14 -9.42
C ASN A 415 5.91 1.99 -8.16
N VAL A 416 5.02 0.99 -8.10
CA VAL A 416 4.20 0.73 -6.90
C VAL A 416 5.06 0.43 -5.66
N PRO A 417 5.93 -0.59 -5.65
CA PRO A 417 6.82 -0.83 -4.51
C PRO A 417 7.93 0.22 -4.39
N SER A 418 8.35 0.84 -5.49
CA SER A 418 9.41 1.88 -5.47
C SER A 418 8.95 3.14 -4.74
N LEU A 419 7.71 3.60 -4.96
CA LEU A 419 7.14 4.75 -4.26
C LEU A 419 6.88 4.47 -2.78
N LEU A 420 6.36 3.27 -2.44
CA LEU A 420 6.24 2.81 -1.05
C LEU A 420 7.60 2.90 -0.34
N SER A 421 8.62 2.36 -0.97
CA SER A 421 9.99 2.32 -0.44
C SER A 421 10.61 3.72 -0.36
N TYR A 422 10.34 4.58 -1.33
CA TYR A 422 10.81 5.97 -1.35
C TYR A 422 10.21 6.80 -0.20
N MET A 423 8.92 6.60 0.11
CA MET A 423 8.26 7.20 1.27
C MET A 423 8.86 6.69 2.59
N HIS A 424 8.98 5.37 2.76
CA HIS A 424 9.47 4.76 4.01
C HIS A 424 10.91 5.16 4.38
N ASN A 425 11.74 5.49 3.38
CA ASN A 425 13.09 5.97 3.62
C ASN A 425 13.16 7.46 4.02
N ASN A 426 12.17 8.25 3.59
CA ASN A 426 12.18 9.71 3.73
C ASN A 426 11.32 10.23 4.87
N ILE A 427 10.53 9.35 5.50
CA ILE A 427 9.69 9.65 6.66
C ILE A 427 10.16 8.82 7.85
N VAL A 428 10.40 9.51 8.97
CA VAL A 428 10.89 8.92 10.22
C VAL A 428 9.79 8.97 11.28
N GLY A 429 9.86 8.07 12.27
CA GLY A 429 8.87 7.95 13.33
C GLY A 429 7.77 6.94 12.99
N GLN A 430 7.41 6.11 13.96
CA GLN A 430 6.44 5.03 13.75
C GLN A 430 5.03 5.55 13.43
N MET A 431 4.55 6.54 14.18
CA MET A 431 3.22 7.11 13.99
C MET A 431 3.11 7.88 12.67
N LYS A 432 4.10 8.73 12.38
CA LYS A 432 4.18 9.49 11.12
C LYS A 432 4.21 8.57 9.89
N ARG A 433 4.98 7.48 9.94
CA ARG A 433 4.99 6.47 8.84
C ARG A 433 3.67 5.74 8.69
N SER A 434 2.96 5.46 9.77
CA SER A 434 1.62 4.86 9.71
C SER A 434 0.63 5.78 9.00
N ILE A 435 0.60 7.07 9.38
CA ILE A 435 -0.23 8.10 8.72
C ILE A 435 0.18 8.25 7.25
N ALA A 436 1.48 8.33 6.98
CA ALA A 436 2.00 8.46 5.62
C ALA A 436 1.61 7.27 4.74
N SER A 437 1.67 6.05 5.26
CA SER A 437 1.26 4.83 4.53
C SER A 437 -0.23 4.85 4.22
N ALA A 438 -1.06 5.28 5.17
CA ALA A 438 -2.50 5.43 4.95
C ALA A 438 -2.81 6.50 3.89
N LEU A 439 -2.16 7.67 3.96
CA LEU A 439 -2.34 8.72 2.93
C LEU A 439 -1.83 8.28 1.56
N LEU A 440 -0.68 7.61 1.51
CA LEU A 440 -0.10 7.07 0.29
C LEU A 440 -1.10 6.16 -0.42
N ILE A 441 -1.61 5.15 0.29
CA ILE A 441 -2.52 4.16 -0.27
C ILE A 441 -3.89 4.80 -0.59
N GLY A 442 -4.34 5.77 0.21
CA GLY A 442 -5.54 6.56 -0.06
C GLY A 442 -5.41 7.34 -1.37
N GLY A 443 -4.26 7.96 -1.63
CA GLY A 443 -3.94 8.57 -2.93
C GLY A 443 -4.04 7.56 -4.08
N GLY A 444 -3.56 6.33 -3.87
CA GLY A 444 -3.67 5.24 -4.85
C GLY A 444 -5.11 4.85 -5.16
N ALA A 445 -5.96 4.79 -4.14
CA ALA A 445 -7.38 4.53 -4.29
C ALA A 445 -8.10 5.67 -5.05
N CYS A 446 -7.76 6.93 -4.77
CA CYS A 446 -8.21 8.06 -5.60
C CYS A 446 -7.77 7.90 -7.08
N GLY A 447 -6.57 7.34 -7.31
CA GLY A 447 -6.08 7.03 -8.65
C GLY A 447 -6.94 5.99 -9.35
N GLY A 448 -7.45 4.99 -8.61
CA GLY A 448 -8.41 4.01 -9.12
C GLY A 448 -9.76 4.64 -9.51
N ILE A 449 -10.25 5.61 -8.72
CA ILE A 449 -11.46 6.38 -9.06
C ILE A 449 -11.23 7.17 -10.37
N ALA A 450 -10.11 7.86 -10.49
CA ALA A 450 -9.76 8.60 -11.70
C ALA A 450 -9.63 7.67 -12.92
N ALA A 451 -8.92 6.55 -12.78
CA ALA A 451 -8.76 5.54 -13.83
C ALA A 451 -10.10 5.02 -14.37
N ALA A 452 -11.08 4.77 -13.49
CA ALA A 452 -12.41 4.29 -13.88
C ALA A 452 -13.21 5.30 -14.71
N ASN A 453 -12.87 6.59 -14.69
CA ASN A 453 -13.61 7.66 -15.36
C ASN A 453 -12.92 8.22 -16.62
N ILE A 454 -11.62 7.97 -16.81
CA ILE A 454 -10.88 8.55 -17.96
C ILE A 454 -11.09 7.75 -19.27
N PHE A 455 -11.34 6.45 -19.20
CA PHE A 455 -11.65 5.61 -20.37
C PHE A 455 -13.15 5.58 -20.61
N ARG A 456 -13.65 6.59 -21.35
CA ARG A 456 -15.07 6.76 -21.64
C ARG A 456 -15.46 5.98 -22.90
N GLN A 457 -16.66 5.43 -22.92
CA GLN A 457 -17.17 4.68 -24.08
C GLN A 457 -17.23 5.51 -25.37
N GLN A 458 -17.51 6.81 -25.26
CA GLN A 458 -17.52 7.74 -26.39
C GLN A 458 -16.17 7.90 -27.10
N ASP A 459 -15.06 7.57 -26.43
CA ASP A 459 -13.71 7.70 -26.98
C ASP A 459 -13.20 6.37 -27.59
N ALA A 460 -14.04 5.32 -27.60
CA ALA A 460 -13.71 4.03 -28.20
C ALA A 460 -13.58 4.13 -29.73
N PRO A 461 -12.72 3.31 -30.37
CA PRO A 461 -11.85 2.29 -29.79
C PRO A 461 -10.46 2.79 -29.37
N GLN A 462 -10.07 4.01 -29.74
CA GLN A 462 -8.68 4.49 -29.61
C GLN A 462 -8.36 5.07 -28.22
N TYR A 463 -9.36 5.57 -27.50
CA TYR A 463 -9.24 6.14 -26.14
C TYR A 463 -8.12 7.20 -25.98
N LEU A 464 -7.83 7.98 -27.03
CA LEU A 464 -6.73 8.97 -27.04
C LEU A 464 -6.73 9.97 -25.86
N PRO A 465 -7.89 10.48 -25.39
CA PRO A 465 -7.92 11.34 -24.21
C PRO A 465 -7.39 10.62 -22.96
N ALA A 466 -7.78 9.36 -22.76
CA ALA A 466 -7.32 8.56 -21.62
C ALA A 466 -5.80 8.31 -21.70
N MET A 467 -5.28 8.00 -22.89
CA MET A 467 -3.84 7.82 -23.12
C MET A 467 -3.06 9.09 -22.83
N SER A 468 -3.59 10.25 -23.23
CA SER A 468 -3.00 11.56 -22.93
C SER A 468 -2.93 11.83 -21.43
N VAL A 469 -3.99 11.51 -20.67
CA VAL A 469 -4.00 11.64 -19.21
C VAL A 469 -2.97 10.70 -18.56
N VAL A 470 -2.86 9.46 -19.04
CA VAL A 470 -1.85 8.51 -18.58
C VAL A 470 -0.43 9.02 -18.82
N ILE A 471 -0.14 9.58 -20.00
CA ILE A 471 1.17 10.19 -20.30
C ILE A 471 1.43 11.40 -19.39
N ALA A 472 0.45 12.28 -19.24
CA ALA A 472 0.57 13.48 -18.41
C ALA A 472 0.84 13.16 -16.94
N THR A 473 0.15 12.16 -16.37
CA THR A 473 0.35 11.74 -14.97
C THR A 473 1.75 11.18 -14.72
N GLN A 474 2.32 10.42 -15.66
CA GLN A 474 3.71 9.94 -15.56
C GLN A 474 4.73 11.08 -15.73
N ALA A 475 4.50 12.01 -16.66
CA ALA A 475 5.34 13.20 -16.82
C ALA A 475 5.34 14.07 -15.55
N LEU A 476 4.17 14.28 -14.94
CA LEU A 476 4.04 14.99 -13.67
C LEU A 476 4.79 14.25 -12.54
N THR A 477 4.72 12.92 -12.50
CA THR A 477 5.47 12.11 -11.54
C THR A 477 6.98 12.36 -11.67
N ILE A 478 7.52 12.39 -12.90
CA ILE A 478 8.93 12.71 -13.16
C ILE A 478 9.28 14.12 -12.62
N LEU A 479 8.47 15.13 -12.92
CA LEU A 479 8.70 16.50 -12.46
C LEU A 479 8.70 16.60 -10.92
N HIS A 480 7.77 15.95 -10.25
CA HIS A 480 7.69 15.93 -8.80
C HIS A 480 8.89 15.21 -8.16
N VAL A 481 9.34 14.09 -8.73
CA VAL A 481 10.53 13.36 -8.24
C VAL A 481 11.80 14.18 -8.49
N LEU A 482 11.95 14.85 -9.64
CA LEU A 482 13.05 15.77 -9.89
C LEU A 482 13.08 16.93 -8.89
N LYS A 483 11.91 17.52 -8.60
CA LYS A 483 11.77 18.53 -7.54
C LYS A 483 12.19 17.97 -6.18
N ASN A 484 11.76 16.76 -5.82
CA ASN A 484 12.18 16.12 -4.56
C ASN A 484 13.69 15.89 -4.52
N PHE A 485 14.32 15.50 -5.63
CA PHE A 485 15.77 15.35 -5.74
C PHE A 485 16.49 16.66 -5.39
N VAL A 486 16.05 17.79 -5.96
CA VAL A 486 16.63 19.11 -5.68
C VAL A 486 16.42 19.52 -4.22
N VAL A 487 15.20 19.38 -3.71
CA VAL A 487 14.85 19.77 -2.33
C VAL A 487 15.61 18.92 -1.31
N TYR A 488 15.65 17.60 -1.51
CA TYR A 488 16.31 16.67 -0.59
C TYR A 488 17.83 16.79 -0.66
N ALA A 489 18.41 17.00 -1.85
CA ALA A 489 19.86 17.25 -1.98
C ALA A 489 20.28 18.54 -1.26
N ARG A 490 19.50 19.63 -1.40
CA ARG A 490 19.75 20.89 -0.68
C ARG A 490 19.66 20.70 0.83
N LYS A 491 18.62 20.01 1.31
CA LYS A 491 18.43 19.72 2.75
C LYS A 491 19.52 18.83 3.31
N ASN A 492 19.92 17.79 2.58
CA ASN A 492 21.03 16.92 2.97
C ASN A 492 22.33 17.71 3.09
N ARG A 493 22.65 18.59 2.12
CA ARG A 493 23.85 19.43 2.16
C ARG A 493 23.87 20.37 3.37
N LYS A 494 22.73 20.98 3.72
CA LYS A 494 22.61 21.80 4.94
C LYS A 494 22.80 20.97 6.22
N ALA A 495 22.27 19.75 6.24
CA ALA A 495 22.45 18.83 7.36
C ALA A 495 23.89 18.30 7.47
N ASP A 496 24.59 18.13 6.34
CA ASP A 496 26.02 17.79 6.30
C ASP A 496 26.90 18.94 6.78
N ALA A 497 26.48 20.19 6.53
CA ALA A 497 27.10 21.39 7.07
C ALA A 497 26.76 21.64 8.56
N GLY A 498 25.90 20.83 9.18
CA GLY A 498 25.48 20.99 10.57
C GLY A 498 24.45 22.10 10.82
N GLU A 499 23.90 22.73 9.77
CA GLU A 499 22.96 23.85 9.89
C GLU A 499 21.56 23.41 10.37
N ILE A 500 21.16 22.18 10.05
CA ILE A 500 19.82 21.65 10.35
C ILE A 500 19.87 20.18 10.75
N VAL A 501 18.99 19.78 11.66
CA VAL A 501 18.72 18.36 11.97
C VAL A 501 17.44 17.94 11.23
N LEU A 502 17.55 16.95 10.35
CA LEU A 502 16.42 16.47 9.56
C LEU A 502 15.60 15.45 10.35
N GLU A 503 14.26 15.62 10.35
CA GLU A 503 13.31 14.71 11.02
C GLU A 503 13.60 14.47 12.51
N GLY A 504 14.28 15.41 13.18
CA GLY A 504 14.65 15.29 14.59
C GLY A 504 15.66 14.18 14.89
N GLN A 505 16.30 13.57 13.89
CA GLN A 505 17.31 12.52 14.06
C GLN A 505 18.68 12.97 13.53
N GLN A 506 19.71 12.96 14.39
CA GLN A 506 21.07 13.21 13.94
C GLN A 506 21.56 12.11 12.99
N GLY A 507 22.33 12.52 11.99
CA GLY A 507 22.85 11.64 10.93
C GLY A 507 21.81 11.19 9.90
N PHE A 508 20.52 11.52 10.06
CA PHE A 508 19.51 11.18 9.06
C PHE A 508 19.72 11.99 7.77
N ARG A 509 19.65 11.29 6.63
CA ARG A 509 19.69 11.88 5.28
C ARG A 509 18.55 11.34 4.46
N GLN A 510 17.93 12.23 3.71
CA GLN A 510 16.86 11.88 2.78
C GLN A 510 17.44 11.08 1.63
N THR A 511 16.76 10.01 1.24
CA THR A 511 17.10 9.24 0.04
C THR A 511 16.69 10.05 -1.18
N LEU A 512 17.61 10.18 -2.14
CA LEU A 512 17.39 10.90 -3.40
C LEU A 512 16.56 10.08 -4.39
#